data_AF-A0AAN8IP18-F1
#
_entry.id   AF-A0AAN8IP18-F1
#
_cell.length_a   1.000
_cell.length_b   1.000
_cell.length_c   1.000
_cell.angle_alpha   90.00
_cell.angle_beta   90.00
_cell.angle_gamma   90.00
#
_symmetry.space_group_name_H-M   'P 1'
#
loop_
_entity.id
_entity.type
_entity.pdbx_description
1 polymer ?
#
loop_
_entity_poly.entity_id
_entity_poly.type
_entity_poly.pdbx_seq_one_letter_code
_entity_poly.pdbx_strand_id
1 'polypeptide(L)'
;MSFSGGLPYDVTGFYLSAWSINNAMNKNFGYGGLALGYQNPNVPFDYGVGKQKFLRKLAVRHVSKILFDNRAFHSQPIYLNLWHNSLLRAAISRSGRDVNPGAYAIRLTNHPLPSSITTFSLRRVLENNDPLIALFIAIALVFVPCSFISLIVSEKSSSSLHLQVNNFIRLLEHFCYFPLSLI
;
A
#
# COMPACT_ATOMS: atom_id res chain seq x y z
N MET A 1 -21.16 -14.40 20.21
CA MET A 1 -21.04 -14.99 18.85
C MET A 1 -19.67 -14.62 18.29
N SER A 2 -18.74 -15.58 18.23
CA SER A 2 -17.40 -15.34 17.69
C SER A 2 -17.45 -15.32 16.15
N PHE A 3 -17.04 -14.21 15.54
CA PHE A 3 -16.88 -14.11 14.09
C PHE A 3 -15.43 -14.46 13.76
N SER A 4 -15.19 -15.70 13.30
CA SER A 4 -14.07 -16.10 12.46
C SER A 4 -12.72 -15.41 12.76
N GLY A 5 -12.04 -15.85 13.83
CA GLY A 5 -10.65 -15.47 14.14
C GLY A 5 -10.47 -14.23 15.01
N GLY A 6 -11.52 -13.47 15.31
CA GLY A 6 -11.50 -12.36 16.28
C GLY A 6 -12.45 -12.60 17.45
N LEU A 7 -12.03 -12.20 18.66
CA LEU A 7 -12.89 -12.19 19.85
C LEU A 7 -13.60 -10.83 19.93
N PRO A 8 -14.93 -10.77 19.73
CA PRO A 8 -15.65 -9.50 19.85
C PRO A 8 -15.74 -9.09 21.32
N TYR A 9 -15.48 -7.81 21.58
CA TYR A 9 -15.72 -7.19 22.88
C TYR A 9 -17.19 -6.81 22.99
N ASP A 10 -17.85 -7.21 24.08
CA ASP A 10 -19.17 -6.68 24.44
C ASP A 10 -18.98 -5.35 25.17
N VAL A 11 -19.60 -4.30 24.64
CA VAL A 11 -19.48 -2.91 25.11
C VAL A 11 -20.86 -2.36 25.51
N THR A 12 -21.80 -3.24 25.84
CA THR A 12 -23.14 -2.83 26.28
C THR A 12 -23.08 -1.98 27.56
N GLY A 13 -23.88 -0.91 27.59
CA GLY A 13 -23.97 0.00 28.73
C GLY A 13 -22.84 1.03 28.86
N PHE A 14 -21.75 0.92 28.10
CA PHE A 14 -20.66 1.90 28.12
C PHE A 14 -20.84 3.01 27.09
N TYR A 15 -20.29 4.18 27.39
CA TYR A 15 -20.16 5.27 26.41
C TYR A 15 -19.15 4.85 25.33
N LEU A 16 -19.69 4.45 24.17
CA LEU A 16 -18.93 3.87 23.06
C LEU A 16 -17.76 4.74 22.59
N SER A 17 -17.94 6.06 22.52
CA SER A 17 -16.88 6.99 22.10
C SER A 17 -15.72 7.01 23.11
N ALA A 18 -16.01 7.23 24.39
CA ALA A 18 -15.01 7.27 25.45
C ALA A 18 -14.30 5.91 25.60
N TRP A 19 -15.07 4.82 25.59
CA TRP A 19 -14.53 3.47 25.65
C TRP A 19 -13.62 3.17 24.46
N SER A 20 -14.03 3.53 23.23
CA SER A 20 -13.23 3.31 22.03
C SER A 20 -11.92 4.10 22.08
N ILE A 21 -11.94 5.36 22.51
CA ILE A 21 -10.72 6.19 22.58
C ILE A 21 -9.74 5.61 23.60
N ASN A 22 -10.22 5.21 24.78
CA ASN A 22 -9.37 4.65 25.82
C ASN A 22 -8.71 3.32 25.39
N ASN A 23 -9.41 2.51 24.59
CA ASN A 23 -8.91 1.20 24.15
C ASN A 23 -8.20 1.25 22.79
N ALA A 24 -8.35 2.31 21.98
CA ALA A 24 -7.79 2.41 20.63
C ALA A 24 -6.25 2.32 20.57
N MET A 25 -5.57 2.69 21.66
CA MET A 25 -4.12 2.63 21.80
C MET A 25 -3.59 1.20 21.99
N ASN A 26 -4.45 0.26 22.37
CA ASN A 26 -4.04 -1.12 22.56
C ASN A 26 -3.84 -1.81 21.20
N LYS A 27 -2.69 -2.49 21.02
CA LYS A 27 -2.34 -3.17 19.76
C LYS A 27 -3.33 -4.30 19.40
N ASN A 28 -4.01 -4.85 20.40
CA ASN A 28 -5.03 -5.89 20.22
C ASN A 28 -6.44 -5.33 19.95
N PHE A 29 -6.61 -4.00 19.93
CA PHE A 29 -7.87 -3.37 19.58
C PHE A 29 -8.12 -3.55 18.07
N GLY A 30 -9.15 -4.32 17.72
CA GLY A 30 -9.49 -4.61 16.33
C GLY A 30 -9.80 -3.35 15.50
N TYR A 31 -9.91 -3.52 14.18
CA TYR A 31 -10.02 -2.40 13.23
C TYR A 31 -11.42 -1.77 13.13
N GLY A 32 -12.35 -2.10 14.02
CA GLY A 32 -13.73 -1.60 13.97
C GLY A 32 -14.73 -2.48 14.73
N GLY A 33 -16.00 -2.11 14.63
CA GLY A 33 -17.10 -2.75 15.35
C GLY A 33 -18.47 -2.30 14.85
N LEU A 34 -19.51 -2.87 15.47
CA LEU A 34 -20.90 -2.57 15.15
C LEU A 34 -21.63 -2.18 16.45
N ALA A 35 -22.36 -1.08 16.41
CA ALA A 35 -23.20 -0.64 17.52
C ALA A 35 -24.67 -0.63 17.09
N LEU A 36 -25.48 -1.37 17.85
CA LEU A 36 -26.91 -1.57 17.59
C LEU A 36 -27.73 -0.95 18.73
N GLY A 37 -29.01 -0.67 18.45
CA GLY A 37 -29.95 -0.19 19.46
C GLY A 37 -30.02 1.34 19.61
N TYR A 38 -29.29 2.11 18.80
CA TYR A 38 -29.45 3.57 18.81
C TYR A 38 -30.81 3.96 18.24
N GLN A 39 -31.61 4.61 19.07
CA GLN A 39 -32.92 5.15 18.69
C GLN A 39 -32.80 6.68 18.58
N ASN A 40 -33.08 7.23 17.40
CA ASN A 40 -33.09 8.66 17.17
C ASN A 40 -34.34 9.28 17.81
N PRO A 41 -34.21 10.14 18.85
CA PRO A 41 -35.36 10.75 19.51
C PRO A 41 -36.08 11.77 18.61
N ASN A 42 -35.40 12.33 17.61
CA ASN A 42 -35.93 13.35 16.72
C ASN A 42 -36.93 12.79 15.69
N VAL A 43 -37.07 11.47 15.59
CA VAL A 43 -37.97 10.83 14.63
C VAL A 43 -39.14 10.17 15.38
N PRO A 44 -40.40 10.64 15.19
CA PRO A 44 -41.55 10.04 15.84
C PRO A 44 -41.76 8.60 15.35
N PHE A 45 -42.43 7.78 16.17
CA PHE A 45 -42.62 6.34 15.89
C PHE A 45 -43.37 6.09 14.57
N ASP A 46 -44.39 6.90 14.28
CA ASP A 46 -45.24 6.76 13.10
C ASP A 46 -44.74 7.54 11.87
N TYR A 47 -43.47 7.97 11.86
CA TYR A 47 -42.93 8.76 10.76
C TYR A 47 -43.01 7.99 9.43
N GLY A 48 -43.87 8.47 8.53
CA GLY A 48 -44.06 7.89 7.20
C GLY A 48 -44.86 6.57 7.14
N VAL A 49 -45.48 6.13 8.24
CA VAL A 49 -46.41 4.99 8.24
C VAL A 49 -47.71 5.39 7.52
N GLY A 50 -48.19 4.58 6.57
CA GLY A 50 -49.44 4.82 5.84
C GLY A 50 -49.47 5.99 4.83
N LYS A 51 -48.43 6.84 4.78
CA LYS A 51 -48.35 7.97 3.84
C LYS A 51 -47.60 7.61 2.56
N GLN A 52 -46.27 7.70 2.58
CA GLN A 52 -45.42 7.41 1.43
C GLN A 52 -44.15 6.68 1.86
N LYS A 53 -43.77 5.66 1.09
CA LYS A 53 -42.56 4.84 1.36
C LYS A 53 -41.28 5.67 1.35
N PHE A 54 -41.24 6.79 0.63
CA PHE A 54 -40.09 7.68 0.56
C PHE A 54 -39.82 8.39 1.89
N LEU A 55 -40.86 8.83 2.60
CA LEU A 55 -40.72 9.50 3.90
C LEU A 55 -40.02 8.58 4.91
N ARG A 56 -40.34 7.29 4.92
CA ARG A 56 -39.67 6.29 5.79
C ARG A 56 -38.17 6.13 5.50
N LYS A 57 -37.69 6.52 4.31
CA LYS A 57 -36.28 6.49 3.94
C LYS A 57 -35.53 7.77 4.35
N LEU A 58 -36.23 8.90 4.47
CA LEU A 58 -35.64 10.19 4.83
C LEU A 58 -35.25 10.26 6.31
N ALA A 59 -36.11 9.73 7.19
CA ALA A 59 -35.84 9.71 8.61
C ALA A 59 -36.08 8.31 9.18
N VAL A 60 -35.02 7.75 9.77
CA VAL A 60 -35.03 6.40 10.36
C VAL A 60 -34.89 6.52 11.87
N ARG A 61 -35.85 5.95 12.61
CA ARG A 61 -35.86 5.94 14.07
C ARG A 61 -34.81 4.99 14.67
N HIS A 62 -34.64 3.81 14.08
CA HIS A 62 -33.66 2.82 14.56
C HIS A 62 -32.44 2.81 13.65
N VAL A 63 -31.30 3.26 14.16
CA VAL A 63 -30.06 3.37 13.36
C VAL A 63 -29.00 2.46 13.95
N SER A 64 -28.37 1.66 13.09
CA SER A 64 -27.14 0.94 13.39
C SER A 64 -25.95 1.83 13.06
N LYS A 65 -24.95 1.88 13.93
CA LYS A 65 -23.69 2.60 13.67
C LYS A 65 -22.58 1.60 13.40
N ILE A 66 -21.81 1.87 12.35
CA ILE A 66 -20.64 1.08 11.97
C ILE A 66 -19.41 1.89 12.42
N LEU A 67 -18.53 1.23 13.18
CA LEU A 67 -17.27 1.80 13.62
C LEU A 67 -16.17 1.17 12.78
N PHE A 68 -15.33 1.99 12.19
CA PHE A 68 -14.20 1.55 11.39
C PHE A 68 -12.98 2.41 11.73
N ASP A 69 -11.83 1.80 11.60
CA ASP A 69 -10.54 2.42 11.83
C ASP A 69 -9.83 2.67 10.51
N ASN A 70 -9.47 3.93 10.27
CA ASN A 70 -8.77 4.35 9.06
C ASN A 70 -7.31 3.87 9.00
N ARG A 71 -6.75 3.34 10.08
CA ARG A 71 -5.43 2.67 10.06
C ARG A 71 -5.39 1.50 9.09
N ALA A 72 -6.52 0.81 8.88
CA ALA A 72 -6.66 -0.25 7.89
C ALA A 72 -7.52 0.24 6.73
N PHE A 73 -6.91 0.44 5.55
CA PHE A 73 -7.59 0.94 4.34
C PHE A 73 -8.82 0.13 3.92
N HIS A 74 -8.85 -1.16 4.26
CA HIS A 74 -9.95 -2.07 3.95
C HIS A 74 -10.99 -2.19 5.07
N SER A 75 -10.82 -1.51 6.20
CA SER A 75 -11.73 -1.64 7.35
C SER A 75 -13.15 -1.20 7.00
N GLN A 76 -13.31 0.02 6.48
CA GLN A 76 -14.61 0.58 6.13
C GLN A 76 -15.46 -0.34 5.22
N PRO A 77 -14.98 -0.83 4.06
CA PRO A 77 -15.79 -1.70 3.21
C PRO A 77 -16.06 -3.08 3.83
N ILE A 78 -15.15 -3.61 4.67
CA ILE A 78 -15.36 -4.89 5.35
C ILE A 78 -16.48 -4.81 6.37
N TYR A 79 -16.46 -3.81 7.26
CA TYR A 79 -17.50 -3.69 8.30
C TYR A 79 -18.87 -3.34 7.70
N LEU A 80 -18.89 -2.61 6.58
CA LEU A 80 -20.11 -2.38 5.81
C LEU A 80 -20.66 -3.68 5.20
N ASN A 81 -19.80 -4.50 4.59
CA ASN A 81 -20.21 -5.80 4.06
C ASN A 81 -20.64 -6.76 5.19
N LEU A 82 -19.97 -6.73 6.34
CA LEU A 82 -20.34 -7.49 7.53
C LEU A 82 -21.76 -7.11 8.00
N TRP A 83 -22.05 -5.81 8.08
CA TRP A 83 -23.39 -5.32 8.45
C TRP A 83 -24.47 -5.76 7.45
N HIS A 84 -24.22 -5.60 6.14
CA HIS A 84 -25.18 -6.02 5.12
C HIS A 84 -25.43 -7.53 5.14
N ASN A 85 -24.39 -8.33 5.38
CA ASN A 85 -24.54 -9.77 5.55
C ASN A 85 -25.29 -10.16 6.82
N SER A 86 -25.04 -9.44 7.92
CA SER A 86 -25.81 -9.62 9.16
C SER A 86 -27.29 -9.32 8.94
N LEU A 87 -27.60 -8.21 8.25
CA LEU A 87 -28.97 -7.84 7.92
C LEU A 87 -29.64 -8.85 6.98
N LEU A 88 -28.93 -9.34 5.95
CA LEU A 88 -29.41 -10.38 5.05
C LEU A 88 -29.80 -11.64 5.83
N ARG A 89 -28.93 -12.10 6.73
CA ARG A 89 -29.18 -13.29 7.55
C ARG A 89 -30.35 -13.09 8.52
N ALA A 90 -30.46 -11.91 9.12
CA ALA A 90 -31.59 -11.55 9.98
C ALA A 90 -32.91 -11.52 9.21
N ALA A 91 -32.91 -10.98 7.98
CA ALA A 91 -34.09 -10.94 7.12
C ALA A 91 -34.53 -12.34 6.68
N ILE A 92 -33.59 -13.23 6.34
CA ILE A 92 -33.88 -14.63 5.98
C ILE A 92 -34.46 -15.38 7.17
N SER A 93 -33.86 -15.25 8.35
CA SER A 93 -34.38 -15.85 9.59
C SER A 93 -35.80 -15.35 9.91
N ARG A 94 -36.09 -14.07 9.67
CA ARG A 94 -37.44 -13.50 9.85
C ARG A 94 -38.45 -13.93 8.77
N SER A 95 -37.99 -14.34 7.60
CA SER A 95 -38.86 -14.73 6.47
C SER A 95 -39.61 -16.06 6.71
N GLY A 96 -39.25 -16.83 7.74
CA GLY A 96 -39.92 -18.10 8.07
C GLY A 96 -39.69 -19.23 7.06
N ARG A 97 -38.75 -19.05 6.11
CA ARG A 97 -38.32 -20.12 5.21
C ARG A 97 -37.36 -21.04 5.97
N ASP A 98 -37.56 -22.35 5.86
CA ASP A 98 -36.69 -23.37 6.46
C ASP A 98 -35.38 -23.50 5.66
N VAL A 99 -34.59 -22.43 5.70
CA VAL A 99 -33.29 -22.38 5.03
C VAL A 99 -32.26 -21.82 5.99
N ASN A 100 -31.11 -22.50 6.06
CA ASN A 100 -29.99 -22.09 6.89
C ASN A 100 -29.51 -20.67 6.51
N PRO A 101 -29.63 -19.65 7.39
CA PRO A 101 -29.15 -18.30 7.12
C PRO A 101 -27.64 -18.26 6.85
N GLY A 102 -26.87 -19.21 7.40
CA GLY A 102 -25.42 -19.32 7.19
C GLY A 102 -25.03 -19.65 5.75
N ALA A 103 -25.93 -20.23 4.96
CA ALA A 103 -25.68 -20.56 3.55
C ALA A 103 -25.68 -19.34 2.62
N TYR A 104 -26.23 -18.20 3.08
CA TYR A 104 -26.29 -16.98 2.29
C TYR A 104 -25.25 -15.96 2.76
N ALA A 105 -24.53 -15.41 1.77
CA ALA A 105 -23.56 -14.34 1.97
C ALA A 105 -23.37 -13.53 0.69
N ILE A 106 -23.09 -12.24 0.87
CA ILE A 106 -22.68 -11.28 -0.14
C ILE A 106 -21.15 -11.16 -0.04
N ARG A 107 -20.48 -11.47 -1.14
CA ARG A 107 -19.02 -11.29 -1.28
C ARG A 107 -18.73 -9.94 -1.93
N LEU A 108 -17.95 -9.12 -1.25
CA LEU A 108 -17.48 -7.85 -1.77
C LEU A 108 -16.02 -8.01 -2.25
N THR A 109 -15.77 -7.67 -3.51
CA THR A 109 -14.43 -7.66 -4.11
C THR A 109 -14.18 -6.31 -4.75
N ASN A 110 -13.15 -5.60 -4.29
CA ASN A 110 -12.70 -4.39 -4.96
C ASN A 110 -11.71 -4.79 -6.05
N HIS A 111 -12.08 -4.61 -7.31
CA HIS A 111 -11.16 -4.72 -8.44
C HIS A 111 -10.83 -3.30 -8.90
N PRO A 112 -9.55 -2.87 -8.87
CA PRO A 112 -9.18 -1.56 -9.36
C PRO A 112 -9.59 -1.43 -10.83
N LEU A 113 -10.11 -0.27 -11.22
CA LEU A 113 -10.42 -0.03 -12.62
C LEU A 113 -9.13 -0.04 -13.45
N PRO A 114 -9.16 -0.55 -14.69
CA PRO A 114 -8.05 -0.39 -15.62
C PRO A 114 -7.71 1.09 -15.75
N SER A 115 -6.47 1.46 -15.48
CA SER A 115 -6.01 2.85 -15.55
C SER A 115 -5.93 3.32 -17.00
N SER A 116 -6.71 4.33 -17.37
CA SER A 116 -6.50 5.04 -18.64
C SER A 116 -5.24 5.91 -18.51
N ILE A 117 -4.16 5.51 -19.17
CA ILE A 117 -2.96 6.21 -19.69
C ILE A 117 -2.40 7.46 -18.96
N THR A 118 -3.20 8.39 -18.43
CA THR A 118 -2.76 9.68 -17.86
C THR A 118 -2.39 9.64 -16.38
N THR A 119 -2.89 8.68 -15.59
CA THR A 119 -2.53 8.52 -14.16
C THR A 119 -1.30 7.65 -13.94
N PHE A 120 -0.75 7.08 -15.02
CA PHE A 120 0.28 6.05 -14.95
C PHE A 120 1.70 6.62 -14.81
N SER A 121 2.00 7.88 -15.14
CA SER A 121 3.40 8.35 -15.20
C SER A 121 4.09 8.43 -13.84
N LEU A 122 3.54 9.19 -12.87
CA LEU A 122 4.18 9.34 -11.56
C LEU A 122 4.12 8.07 -10.72
N ARG A 123 2.97 7.38 -10.70
CA ARG A 123 2.81 6.19 -9.87
C ARG A 123 3.63 5.00 -10.40
N ARG A 124 3.74 4.82 -11.72
CA ARG A 124 4.65 3.83 -12.31
C ARG A 124 6.11 4.18 -12.09
N VAL A 125 6.48 5.45 -12.16
CA VAL A 125 7.88 5.84 -11.87
C VAL A 125 8.23 5.61 -10.40
N LEU A 126 7.26 5.79 -9.49
CA LEU A 126 7.47 5.55 -8.05
C LEU A 126 7.37 4.08 -7.64
N GLU A 127 6.50 3.28 -8.29
CA GLU A 127 6.33 1.85 -8.02
C GLU A 127 7.36 0.99 -8.78
N ASN A 128 7.80 1.43 -9.97
CA ASN A 128 8.81 0.72 -10.73
C ASN A 128 10.21 1.16 -10.32
N ASN A 129 11.06 0.18 -10.04
CA ASN A 129 12.46 0.42 -9.76
C ASN A 129 13.30 0.58 -11.04
N ASP A 130 12.75 0.32 -12.23
CA ASP A 130 13.44 0.42 -13.52
C ASP A 130 14.16 1.77 -13.74
N PRO A 131 13.53 2.95 -13.53
CA PRO A 131 14.23 4.23 -13.67
C PRO A 131 15.33 4.43 -12.62
N LEU A 132 15.17 3.90 -11.41
CA LEU A 132 16.21 3.95 -10.37
C LEU A 132 17.42 3.10 -10.77
N ILE A 133 17.19 1.88 -11.24
CA ILE A 133 18.24 0.96 -11.70
C ILE A 133 18.98 1.56 -12.91
N ALA A 134 18.24 2.13 -13.87
CA ALA A 134 18.84 2.79 -15.03
C ALA A 134 19.75 3.97 -14.62
N LEU A 135 19.35 4.77 -13.63
CA LEU A 135 20.18 5.84 -13.08
C LEU A 135 21.46 5.31 -12.42
N PHE A 136 21.36 4.23 -11.63
CA PHE A 136 22.53 3.59 -11.03
C PHE A 136 23.50 3.06 -12.09
N ILE A 137 22.99 2.43 -13.16
CA ILE A 137 23.81 1.94 -14.28
C ILE A 137 24.47 3.11 -15.02
N ALA A 138 23.74 4.19 -15.28
CA ALA A 138 24.28 5.36 -15.96
C ALA A 138 25.46 5.97 -15.17
N ILE A 139 25.31 6.13 -13.85
CA ILE A 139 26.37 6.63 -12.98
C ILE A 139 27.56 5.65 -12.99
N ALA A 140 27.31 4.35 -12.84
CA ALA A 140 28.37 3.34 -12.86
C ALA A 140 29.13 3.31 -14.20
N LEU A 141 28.43 3.47 -15.32
CA LEU A 141 29.03 3.47 -16.65
C LEU A 141 29.88 4.72 -16.89
N VAL A 142 29.54 5.87 -16.30
CA VAL A 142 30.33 7.11 -16.36
C VAL A 142 31.68 6.98 -15.64
N PHE A 143 31.77 6.15 -14.59
CA PHE A 143 33.04 5.92 -13.90
C PHE A 143 34.11 5.25 -14.78
N VAL A 144 33.69 4.43 -15.75
CA VAL A 144 34.61 3.70 -16.64
C VAL A 144 35.45 4.66 -17.50
N PRO A 145 34.88 5.52 -18.36
CA PRO A 145 35.65 6.49 -19.14
C PRO A 145 36.34 7.56 -18.27
N CYS A 146 35.74 7.94 -17.15
CA CYS A 146 36.32 8.96 -16.26
C CYS A 146 37.64 8.49 -15.63
N SER A 147 37.75 7.19 -15.29
CA SER A 147 38.99 6.63 -14.77
C SER A 147 40.14 6.71 -15.77
N PHE A 148 39.91 6.37 -17.04
CA PHE A 148 40.91 6.52 -18.11
C PHE A 148 41.35 7.99 -18.31
N ILE A 149 40.42 8.94 -18.23
CA ILE A 149 40.76 10.37 -18.34
C ILE A 149 41.63 10.81 -17.16
N SER A 150 41.31 10.37 -15.94
CA SER A 150 42.10 10.71 -14.74
C SER A 150 43.55 10.19 -14.82
N LEU A 151 43.77 9.03 -15.43
CA LEU A 151 45.11 8.49 -15.68
C LEU A 151 45.90 9.38 -16.65
N ILE A 152 45.30 9.75 -17.79
CA ILE A 152 45.97 10.63 -18.78
C ILE A 152 46.32 11.99 -18.17
N VAL A 153 45.41 12.57 -17.36
CA VAL A 153 45.66 13.85 -16.68
C VAL A 153 46.81 13.73 -15.68
N SER A 154 46.86 12.65 -14.91
CA SER A 154 47.93 12.36 -13.95
C SER A 154 49.29 12.15 -14.63
N GLU A 155 49.31 11.45 -15.76
CA GLU A 155 50.54 11.25 -16.55
C GLU A 155 51.03 12.56 -17.18
N LYS A 156 50.11 13.43 -17.61
CA LYS A 156 50.45 14.76 -18.13
C LYS A 156 50.98 15.69 -17.04
N SER A 157 50.44 15.64 -15.82
CA SER A 157 50.97 16.44 -14.70
C SER A 157 52.32 15.92 -14.19
N SER A 158 52.53 14.61 -14.25
CA SER A 158 53.75 13.95 -13.75
C SER A 158 54.86 13.85 -14.81
N SER A 159 54.58 14.19 -16.07
CA SER A 159 55.50 14.07 -17.23
C SER A 159 56.18 12.68 -17.38
N SER A 160 55.59 11.64 -16.79
CA SER A 160 56.20 10.30 -16.71
C SER A 160 56.13 9.54 -18.03
N LEU A 161 55.14 9.83 -18.87
CA LEU A 161 54.96 9.22 -20.20
C LEU A 161 56.14 9.56 -21.12
N HIS A 162 56.67 10.78 -21.05
CA HIS A 162 57.86 11.19 -21.81
C HIS A 162 59.12 10.43 -21.36
N LEU A 163 59.29 10.25 -20.04
CA LEU A 163 60.42 9.50 -19.48
C LEU A 163 60.34 8.00 -19.82
N GLN A 164 59.15 7.40 -19.79
CA GLN A 164 58.97 5.99 -20.18
C GLN A 164 59.16 5.76 -21.68
N VAL A 165 58.74 6.70 -22.54
CA VAL A 165 59.01 6.64 -23.99
C VAL A 165 60.51 6.74 -24.28
N ASN A 166 61.21 7.67 -23.63
CA ASN A 166 62.67 7.80 -23.78
C ASN A 166 63.40 6.53 -23.26
N ASN A 167 62.97 5.96 -22.14
CA ASN A 167 63.55 4.71 -21.64
C ASN A 167 63.23 3.50 -22.55
N PHE A 168 62.04 3.46 -23.16
CA PHE A 168 61.67 2.41 -24.11
C PHE A 168 62.50 2.48 -25.40
N ILE A 169 62.68 3.68 -25.97
CA ILE A 169 63.54 3.90 -27.14
C ILE A 169 65.01 3.54 -26.80
N ARG A 170 65.49 3.94 -25.62
CA ARG A 170 66.84 3.61 -25.16
C ARG A 170 67.05 2.11 -24.92
N LEU A 171 66.03 1.38 -24.48
CA LEU A 171 66.06 -0.08 -24.37
C LEU A 171 66.09 -0.75 -25.76
N LEU A 172 65.32 -0.26 -26.74
CA LEU A 172 65.37 -0.76 -28.11
C LEU A 172 66.73 -0.51 -28.78
N GLU A 173 67.35 0.64 -28.56
CA GLU A 173 68.72 0.89 -29.01
C GLU A 173 69.69 -0.09 -28.34
N HIS A 174 69.60 -0.30 -27.03
CA HIS A 174 70.49 -1.21 -26.33
C HIS A 174 70.35 -2.67 -26.80
N PHE A 175 69.15 -3.11 -27.21
CA PHE A 175 68.90 -4.43 -27.81
C PHE A 175 69.34 -4.51 -29.29
N CYS A 176 69.28 -3.43 -30.07
CA CYS A 176 69.77 -3.40 -31.45
C CYS A 176 71.30 -3.35 -31.55
N TYR A 177 72.00 -2.77 -30.57
CA TYR A 177 73.47 -2.72 -30.55
C TYR A 177 74.14 -3.92 -29.86
N PHE A 178 73.40 -4.73 -29.08
CA PHE A 178 73.96 -5.90 -28.39
C PHE A 178 74.38 -7.10 -29.28
N PRO A 179 73.82 -7.37 -30.48
CA PRO A 179 74.27 -8.48 -31.32
C PRO A 179 75.52 -8.17 -32.14
N LEU A 180 76.00 -6.92 -32.15
CA LEU A 180 77.16 -6.47 -32.95
C LEU A 180 78.50 -6.43 -32.18
N SER A 181 78.49 -6.70 -30.87
CA SER A 181 79.70 -6.74 -30.03
C SER A 181 80.05 -8.15 -29.51
N LEU A 182 79.46 -9.19 -30.09
CA LEU A 182 79.65 -10.60 -29.70
C LEU A 182 80.03 -11.51 -30.90
N ILE A 183 80.54 -10.90 -31.98
CA ILE A 183 81.37 -11.52 -33.03
C ILE A 183 82.67 -10.71 -33.07
#